data_AF-A0A932ILQ0-F1
#
_entry.id   AF-A0A932ILQ0-F1
#
_cell.length_a   1.000
_cell.length_b   1.000
_cell.length_c   1.000
_cell.angle_alpha   90.00
_cell.angle_beta   90.00
_cell.angle_gamma   90.00
#
_symmetry.space_group_name_H-M   'P 1'
#
loop_
_entity.id
_entity.type
_entity.pdbx_description
1 polymer ?
#
loop_
_entity_poly.entity_id
_entity_poly.type
_entity_poly.pdbx_seq_one_letter_code
_entity_poly.pdbx_strand_id
1 'polypeptide(L)'
;MVTAKAKIHTFENGTAIIPLSIPELDEVRKFATQVHARGIAWQDEFFGWQAEYNPRGSSVPIDSLMSFTPADFCIGESGFWFFSLMWEHGDNEEPVEFVDVRNIVESLTV
;
A
#
# COMPACT_ATOMS: atom_id res chain seq x y z
N MET A 1 -7.71 -1.96 -13.52
CA MET A 1 -8.22 -2.65 -12.33
C MET A 1 -8.44 -4.10 -12.69
N VAL A 2 -8.02 -5.01 -11.80
CA VAL A 2 -8.26 -6.45 -11.91
C VAL A 2 -9.19 -6.94 -10.81
N THR A 3 -10.08 -7.86 -11.14
CA THR A 3 -10.91 -8.54 -10.15
C THR A 3 -10.13 -9.72 -9.57
N ALA A 4 -9.92 -9.70 -8.26
CA ALA A 4 -9.27 -10.77 -7.51
C ALA A 4 -10.25 -11.40 -6.52
N LYS A 5 -9.82 -12.47 -5.84
CA LYS A 5 -10.55 -13.03 -4.70
C LYS A 5 -9.61 -13.04 -3.50
N ALA A 6 -10.09 -12.65 -2.33
CA ALA A 6 -9.34 -12.79 -1.08
C ALA A 6 -9.93 -13.88 -0.20
N LYS A 7 -9.04 -14.64 0.44
CA LYS A 7 -9.37 -15.61 1.48
C LYS A 7 -9.35 -14.93 2.85
N ILE A 8 -10.43 -15.06 3.60
CA ILE A 8 -10.60 -14.45 4.92
C ILE A 8 -10.88 -15.55 5.95
N HIS A 9 -10.14 -15.52 7.05
CA HIS A 9 -10.41 -16.36 8.22
C HIS A 9 -11.47 -15.68 9.09
N THR A 10 -12.61 -16.35 9.31
CA THR A 10 -13.71 -15.85 10.14
C THR A 10 -13.67 -16.45 11.55
N PHE A 11 -14.30 -15.77 12.51
CA PHE A 11 -14.30 -16.14 13.94
C PHE A 11 -14.83 -17.55 14.24
N GLU A 12 -15.67 -18.13 13.39
CA GLU A 12 -16.27 -19.47 13.59
C GLU A 12 -15.49 -20.62 12.91
N ASN A 13 -14.18 -20.45 12.67
CA ASN A 13 -13.34 -21.37 11.88
C ASN A 13 -13.80 -21.54 10.41
N GLY A 14 -14.69 -20.69 9.91
CA GLY A 14 -15.07 -20.64 8.51
C GLY A 14 -14.01 -19.92 7.67
N THR A 15 -13.75 -20.41 6.45
CA THR A 15 -13.02 -19.67 5.43
C THR A 15 -14.02 -19.02 4.48
N ALA A 16 -13.99 -17.70 4.34
CA ALA A 16 -14.73 -16.98 3.32
C ALA A 16 -13.82 -16.62 2.14
N ILE A 17 -14.34 -16.71 0.92
CA ILE A 17 -13.67 -16.19 -0.27
C ILE A 17 -14.54 -15.07 -0.81
N ILE A 18 -14.02 -13.84 -0.81
CA ILE A 18 -14.76 -12.66 -1.30
C ILE A 18 -14.10 -12.10 -2.57
N PRO A 19 -14.88 -11.57 -3.52
CA PRO A 19 -14.33 -10.82 -4.64
C PRO A 19 -13.77 -9.48 -4.16
N LEU A 20 -12.62 -9.08 -4.70
CA LEU A 20 -11.97 -7.79 -4.47
C LEU A 20 -11.65 -7.12 -5.80
N SER A 21 -11.67 -5.79 -5.82
CA SER A 21 -11.14 -5.00 -6.93
C SER A 21 -9.75 -4.50 -6.56
N ILE A 22 -8.73 -4.92 -7.31
CA ILE A 22 -7.34 -4.49 -7.10
C ILE A 22 -6.98 -3.49 -8.22
N PRO A 23 -6.49 -2.27 -7.89
CA PRO A 23 -6.08 -1.31 -8.88
C PRO A 23 -4.81 -1.75 -9.63
N GLU A 24 -4.57 -1.20 -10.82
CA GLU A 24 -3.29 -1.42 -11.51
C GLU A 24 -2.17 -0.72 -10.76
N LEU A 25 -1.08 -1.42 -10.45
CA LEU A 25 0.01 -0.84 -9.67
C LEU A 25 0.67 0.36 -10.37
N ASP A 26 0.70 0.41 -11.70
CA ASP A 26 1.24 1.57 -12.43
C ASP A 26 0.41 2.85 -12.20
N GLU A 27 -0.91 2.72 -12.07
CA GLU A 27 -1.79 3.84 -11.73
C GLU A 27 -1.58 4.29 -10.28
N VAL A 28 -1.42 3.34 -9.37
CA VAL A 28 -1.11 3.61 -7.96
C VAL A 28 0.25 4.30 -7.82
N ARG A 29 1.30 3.80 -8.48
CA ARG A 29 2.64 4.42 -8.49
C ARG A 29 2.57 5.85 -9.01
N LYS A 30 1.90 6.06 -10.14
CA LYS A 30 1.74 7.40 -10.73
C LYS A 30 1.04 8.36 -9.77
N PHE A 31 -0.01 7.90 -9.09
CA PHE A 31 -0.70 8.72 -8.09
C PHE A 31 0.20 9.03 -6.89
N ALA A 32 0.88 8.03 -6.34
CA ALA A 32 1.81 8.19 -5.23
C ALA A 32 2.92 9.19 -5.56
N THR A 33 3.50 9.14 -6.76
CA THR A 33 4.48 10.14 -7.23
C THR A 33 3.88 11.55 -7.28
N GLN A 34 2.62 11.70 -7.70
CA GLN A 34 1.95 13.02 -7.73
C GLN A 34 1.69 13.58 -6.33
N VAL A 35 1.28 12.75 -5.38
CA VAL A 35 1.09 13.17 -4.00
C VAL A 35 2.44 13.47 -3.34
N HIS A 36 3.45 12.63 -3.58
CA HIS A 36 4.81 12.85 -3.12
C HIS A 36 5.40 14.18 -3.61
N ALA A 37 5.22 14.51 -4.89
CA ALA A 37 5.67 15.77 -5.47
C ALA A 37 5.02 17.01 -4.82
N ARG A 38 3.86 16.86 -4.15
CA ARG A 38 3.22 17.94 -3.39
C ARG A 38 3.84 18.10 -1.99
N GLY A 39 4.41 17.04 -1.42
CA GLY A 39 5.05 17.05 -0.10
C GLY A 39 4.13 17.40 1.06
N ILE A 40 2.81 17.23 0.90
CA ILE A 40 1.79 17.53 1.92
C ILE A 40 1.11 16.22 2.31
N ALA A 41 0.99 16.00 3.62
CA ALA A 41 0.27 14.86 4.17
C ALA A 41 -1.13 14.76 3.56
N TRP A 42 -1.51 13.55 3.18
CA TRP A 42 -2.78 13.28 2.52
C TRP A 42 -3.33 11.94 2.97
N GLN A 43 -4.64 11.86 3.15
CA GLN A 43 -5.34 10.64 3.53
C GLN A 43 -6.74 10.70 2.94
N ASP A 44 -7.10 9.70 2.16
CA ASP A 44 -8.44 9.55 1.57
C ASP A 44 -8.62 8.14 1.00
N GLU A 45 -9.78 7.90 0.40
CA GLU A 45 -10.02 6.72 -0.42
C GLU A 45 -9.46 6.89 -1.85
N PHE A 46 -8.78 5.85 -2.35
CA PHE A 46 -8.36 5.74 -3.74
C PHE A 46 -8.70 4.34 -4.27
N PHE A 47 -9.41 4.26 -5.40
CA PHE A 47 -9.92 3.00 -5.97
C PHE A 47 -10.72 2.11 -4.98
N GLY A 48 -11.43 2.70 -4.02
CA GLY A 48 -12.19 1.96 -3.01
C GLY A 48 -11.35 1.43 -1.85
N TRP A 49 -10.07 1.79 -1.78
CA TRP A 49 -9.17 1.43 -0.69
C TRP A 49 -8.76 2.67 0.10
N GLN A 50 -8.61 2.51 1.42
CA GLN A 50 -7.98 3.53 2.24
C GLN A 50 -6.53 3.70 1.81
N ALA A 51 -6.10 4.95 1.67
CA ALA A 51 -4.75 5.30 1.29
C ALA A 51 -4.28 6.52 2.07
N GLU A 52 -2.98 6.57 2.34
CA GLU A 52 -2.34 7.71 3.00
C GLU A 52 -0.95 7.96 2.41
N TYR A 53 -0.55 9.22 2.52
CA TYR A 53 0.78 9.70 2.24
C TYR A 53 1.28 10.51 3.43
N ASN A 54 2.44 10.14 3.93
CA ASN A 54 3.16 10.85 4.96
C ASN A 54 4.42 11.49 4.33
N PRO A 55 4.59 12.81 4.40
CA PRO A 55 5.81 13.45 3.93
C PRO A 55 6.96 13.14 4.88
N ARG A 56 8.19 13.33 4.40
CA ARG A 56 9.40 13.15 5.20
C ARG A 56 9.31 13.91 6.52
N GLY A 57 9.54 13.19 7.61
CA GLY A 57 9.72 13.77 8.93
C GLY A 57 11.19 14.14 9.20
N SER A 58 11.42 15.29 9.81
CA SER A 58 12.75 15.72 10.25
C SER A 58 13.25 15.00 11.52
N SER A 59 12.36 14.28 12.22
CA SER A 59 12.72 13.47 13.38
C SER A 59 13.32 12.13 12.96
N VAL A 60 14.33 11.67 13.68
CA VAL A 60 14.82 10.29 13.57
C VAL A 60 13.83 9.38 14.32
N PRO A 61 13.35 8.28 13.72
CA PRO A 61 12.56 7.30 14.44
C PRO A 61 13.36 6.73 15.63
N ILE A 62 12.72 6.62 16.79
CA ILE A 62 13.34 6.03 17.99
C ILE A 62 13.81 4.61 17.67
N ASP A 63 15.03 4.26 18.09
CA ASP A 63 15.66 2.95 17.85
C ASP A 63 15.89 2.57 16.37
N SER A 64 15.96 3.57 15.48
CA SER A 64 16.31 3.37 14.06
C SER A 64 17.72 3.85 13.72
N LEU A 65 18.37 3.17 12.78
CA LEU A 65 19.63 3.63 12.16
C LEU A 65 19.40 4.69 11.07
N MET A 66 18.13 5.05 10.80
CA MET A 66 17.80 6.05 9.80
C MET A 66 18.15 7.46 10.28
N SER A 67 18.61 8.31 9.36
CA SER A 67 18.94 9.71 9.63
C SER A 67 17.73 10.66 9.55
N PHE A 68 16.58 10.16 9.11
CA PHE A 68 15.29 10.86 9.00
C PHE A 68 14.13 9.86 8.97
N THR A 69 12.90 10.32 9.18
CA THR A 69 11.69 9.52 8.87
C THR A 69 11.39 9.70 7.38
N PRO A 70 11.45 8.63 6.56
CA PRO A 70 11.22 8.74 5.12
C PRO A 70 9.78 9.16 4.84
N ALA A 71 9.57 9.72 3.65
CA ALA A 71 8.21 9.82 3.13
C ALA A 71 7.71 8.43 2.79
N ASP A 72 6.42 8.19 2.99
CA ASP A 72 5.76 6.94 2.63
C ASP A 72 4.38 7.18 2.02
N PHE A 73 3.98 6.25 1.16
CA PHE A 73 2.63 6.13 0.67
C PHE A 73 2.19 4.69 0.92
N CYS A 74 0.96 4.51 1.40
CA CYS A 74 0.36 3.18 1.45
C CYS A 74 -1.10 3.20 1.03
N ILE A 75 -1.57 2.04 0.56
CA ILE A 75 -2.95 1.81 0.15
C ILE A 75 -3.33 0.36 0.40
N GLY A 76 -4.58 0.15 0.80
CA GLY A 76 -5.14 -1.16 1.04
C GLY A 76 -5.04 -1.59 2.50
N GLU A 77 -5.25 -2.87 2.74
CA GLU A 77 -5.33 -3.46 4.07
C GLU A 77 -4.42 -4.68 4.16
N SER A 78 -3.49 -4.66 5.12
CA SER A 78 -2.55 -5.76 5.31
C SER A 78 -3.29 -7.06 5.61
N GLY A 79 -2.83 -8.17 5.03
CA GLY A 79 -3.53 -9.44 5.12
C GLY A 79 -4.72 -9.58 4.15
N PHE A 80 -5.00 -8.58 3.31
CA PHE A 80 -5.85 -8.73 2.13
C PHE A 80 -5.01 -8.43 0.88
N TRP A 81 -5.06 -7.19 0.43
CA TRP A 81 -4.18 -6.59 -0.55
C TRP A 81 -3.68 -5.28 0.05
N PHE A 82 -2.37 -5.11 0.07
CA PHE A 82 -1.72 -3.89 0.54
C PHE A 82 -0.54 -3.56 -0.36
N PHE A 83 -0.34 -2.28 -0.62
CA PHE A 83 0.77 -1.75 -1.39
C PHE A 83 1.35 -0.53 -0.69
N SER A 84 2.68 -0.44 -0.66
CA SER A 84 3.35 0.74 -0.12
C SER A 84 4.62 1.10 -0.88
N LEU A 85 4.94 2.39 -0.85
CA LEU A 85 6.17 2.99 -1.34
C LEU A 85 6.83 3.76 -0.21
N MET A 86 8.14 3.59 -0.01
CA MET A 86 8.90 4.32 1.00
C MET A 86 10.16 4.93 0.39
N TRP A 87 10.32 6.25 0.52
CA TRP A 87 11.48 7.00 0.02
C TRP A 87 12.65 6.95 1.01
N GLU A 88 13.13 5.74 1.30
CA GLU A 88 14.15 5.46 2.32
C GLU A 88 15.48 6.17 2.07
N HIS A 89 15.81 6.44 0.81
CA HIS A 89 17.09 7.01 0.41
C HIS A 89 17.03 8.52 0.13
N GLY A 90 15.85 9.09 -0.02
CA GLY A 90 15.71 10.48 -0.42
C GLY A 90 14.38 10.77 -1.12
N ASP A 91 13.89 12.02 -1.06
CA ASP A 91 12.65 12.45 -1.71
C ASP A 91 12.82 12.52 -3.25
N ASN A 92 14.07 12.58 -3.70
CA ASN A 92 14.42 12.59 -5.12
C ASN A 92 14.96 11.23 -5.60
N GLU A 93 14.91 10.20 -4.76
CA GLU A 93 15.35 8.84 -5.07
C GLU A 93 14.14 7.95 -5.38
N GLU A 94 14.39 6.80 -5.99
CA GLU A 94 13.33 5.81 -6.22
C GLU A 94 12.84 5.21 -4.89
N PRO A 95 11.52 5.09 -4.68
CA PRO A 95 10.99 4.48 -3.47
C PRO A 95 11.20 2.96 -3.46
N VAL A 96 11.37 2.42 -2.26
CA VAL A 96 11.28 0.98 -2.00
C VAL A 96 9.82 0.56 -2.07
N GLU A 97 9.54 -0.46 -2.88
CA GLU A 97 8.19 -0.99 -3.08
C GLU A 97 7.94 -2.24 -2.24
N PHE A 98 6.75 -2.33 -1.65
CA PHE A 98 6.27 -3.52 -0.99
C PHE A 98 4.83 -3.83 -1.38
N VAL A 99 4.55 -5.12 -1.61
CA VAL A 99 3.21 -5.61 -1.95
C VAL A 99 2.88 -6.83 -1.09
N ASP A 100 1.74 -6.79 -0.39
CA ASP A 100 1.18 -7.92 0.32
C ASP A 100 -0.01 -8.49 -0.46
N VAL A 101 0.15 -9.71 -0.96
CA VAL A 101 -0.89 -10.48 -1.66
C VAL A 101 -1.12 -11.85 -1.02
N ARG A 102 -0.68 -12.05 0.23
CA ARG A 102 -0.62 -13.39 0.86
C ARG A 102 -1.96 -14.12 0.91
N ASN A 103 -3.07 -13.39 0.91
CA ASN A 103 -4.42 -13.95 0.96
C ASN A 103 -5.21 -13.78 -0.34
N ILE A 104 -4.57 -13.33 -1.43
CA ILE A 104 -5.18 -13.32 -2.75
C ILE A 104 -5.14 -14.72 -3.34
N VAL A 105 -6.31 -15.20 -3.80
CA VAL A 105 -6.46 -16.48 -4.48
C VAL A 105 -6.71 -16.24 -5.96
N GLU A 106 -5.88 -16.84 -6.81
CA GLU A 106 -6.08 -16.83 -8.25
C GLU A 106 -7.33 -17.66 -8.59
N SER A 107 -8.16 -17.14 -9.49
CA SER A 107 -9.22 -17.96 -10.05
C SER A 107 -8.58 -18.92 -11.05
N LEU A 108 -8.56 -20.22 -10.73
CA LEU A 108 -8.34 -21.26 -11.74
C LEU A 108 -9.46 -21.09 -12.78
N THR A 109 -9.10 -20.56 -13.96
CA THR A 109 -9.94 -20.65 -15.14
C THR A 109 -10.04 -22.13 -15.48
N VAL A 110 -11.21 -22.74 -15.25
CA VAL A 110 -11.54 -24.09 -15.70
C VAL A 110 -11.78 -24.06 -17.20
#